data_AF-A0A5K8A3K7-F1
#
_entry.id   AF-A0A5K8A3K7-F1
#
_cell.length_a   1.000
_cell.length_b   1.000
_cell.length_c   1.000
_cell.angle_alpha   90.00
_cell.angle_beta   90.00
_cell.angle_gamma   90.00
#
_symmetry.space_group_name_H-M   'P 1'
#
loop_
_entity.id
_entity.type
_entity.pdbx_description
1 polymer ?
#
loop_
_entity_poly.entity_id
_entity_poly.type
_entity_poly.pdbx_seq_one_letter_code
_entity_poly.pdbx_strand_id
1 'polypeptide(L)'
;MAVSVFGVVNPNGDLIEAMKTIVRCYRVDRRQISFVKFILEAYDNVAVVSTLDPTTALVQITIAPGCESLVTRIMGSLADDFAVAAVDPPISTGLWMNPPALPEEGSTGH
;
A
#
# COMPACT_ATOMS: atom_id res chain seq x y z
N MET A 1 0.33 5.29 -8.12
CA MET A 1 1.07 4.14 -8.68
C MET A 1 0.24 2.90 -8.46
N ALA A 2 -0.16 2.23 -9.55
CA ALA A 2 -0.99 1.02 -9.52
C ALA A 2 -0.15 -0.18 -9.08
N VAL A 3 -0.61 -0.96 -8.11
CA VAL A 3 -0.02 -2.28 -7.82
C VAL A 3 -0.66 -3.25 -8.82
N SER A 4 0.16 -3.65 -9.80
CA SER A 4 -0.22 -4.47 -10.95
C SER A 4 -0.66 -5.87 -10.51
N VAL A 5 -1.82 -6.33 -10.99
CA VAL A 5 -2.32 -7.69 -10.81
C VAL A 5 -1.91 -8.52 -12.02
N PHE A 6 -0.86 -9.33 -11.90
CA PHE A 6 -0.57 -10.43 -12.84
C PHE A 6 -0.39 -11.71 -12.02
N GLY A 7 -1.29 -12.67 -12.18
CA GLY A 7 -1.13 -14.01 -11.60
C GLY A 7 -0.10 -14.79 -12.39
N VAL A 8 0.87 -15.41 -11.71
CA VAL A 8 1.84 -16.33 -12.32
C VAL A 8 1.21 -17.72 -12.32
N VAL A 9 1.08 -18.32 -13.50
CA VAL A 9 0.55 -19.68 -13.69
C VAL A 9 1.72 -20.63 -13.89
N ASN A 10 1.77 -21.75 -13.17
CA ASN A 10 2.79 -22.79 -13.38
C ASN A 10 2.52 -23.49 -14.74
N PRO A 11 3.52 -24.00 -15.49
CA PRO A 11 3.32 -24.84 -16.68
C PRO A 11 2.32 -25.99 -16.53
N ASN A 12 2.00 -26.42 -15.31
CA ASN A 12 0.98 -27.45 -15.05
C ASN A 12 -0.46 -26.92 -14.90
N GLY A 13 -0.68 -25.61 -15.00
CA GLY A 13 -2.02 -25.00 -14.86
C GLY A 13 -2.47 -24.74 -13.42
N ASP A 14 -1.62 -25.06 -12.42
CA ASP A 14 -1.88 -24.75 -11.03
C ASP A 14 -1.73 -23.24 -10.76
N LEU A 15 -2.67 -22.72 -9.96
CA LEU A 15 -2.55 -21.38 -9.38
C LEU A 15 -1.39 -21.42 -8.39
N ILE A 16 -0.29 -20.75 -8.72
CA ILE A 16 0.69 -20.36 -7.72
C ILE A 16 -0.04 -19.34 -6.85
N GLU A 17 -0.11 -19.54 -5.52
CA GLU A 17 -0.55 -18.47 -4.62
C GLU A 17 0.29 -17.24 -4.95
N ALA A 18 -0.35 -16.26 -5.59
CA ALA A 18 0.34 -15.09 -6.10
C ALA A 18 1.05 -14.40 -4.94
N MET A 19 2.33 -14.04 -5.11
CA MET A 19 3.09 -13.24 -4.16
C MET A 19 2.39 -11.89 -3.95
N LYS A 20 1.43 -11.87 -3.02
CA LYS A 20 0.58 -10.73 -2.74
C LYS A 20 1.26 -9.89 -1.67
N THR A 21 1.74 -8.72 -2.06
CA THR A 21 2.21 -7.73 -1.09
C THR A 21 1.04 -7.24 -0.25
N ILE A 22 1.31 -7.00 1.03
CA ILE A 22 0.32 -6.47 1.96
C ILE A 22 0.57 -4.98 2.14
N VAL A 23 -0.49 -4.19 2.02
CA VAL A 23 -0.42 -2.74 2.19
C VAL A 23 -0.98 -2.38 3.56
N ARG A 24 -0.24 -1.59 4.33
CA ARG A 24 -0.68 -1.03 5.60
C ARG A 24 -0.41 0.47 5.65
N CYS A 25 -1.29 1.22 6.29
CA CYS A 25 -1.13 2.65 6.47
C CYS A 25 -0.88 2.98 7.94
N TYR A 26 -0.01 3.95 8.17
CA TYR A 26 0.34 4.44 9.50
C TYR A 26 0.34 5.96 9.51
N ARG A 27 -0.18 6.54 10.59
CA ARG A 27 0.15 7.91 10.97
C ARG A 27 1.40 7.86 11.85
N VAL A 28 2.39 8.65 11.51
CA VAL A 28 3.65 8.76 12.26
C VAL A 28 3.91 10.21 12.65
N ASP A 29 4.77 10.47 13.62
CA ASP A 29 5.29 11.83 13.81
C ASP A 29 5.97 12.28 12.49
N ARG A 30 5.61 13.46 11.99
CA ARG A 30 6.15 14.04 10.75
C ARG A 30 7.68 14.08 10.73
N ARG A 31 8.31 14.31 11.89
CA ARG A 31 9.78 14.35 12.04
C ARG A 31 10.42 12.96 11.88
N GLN A 32 9.64 11.91 12.09
CA GLN A 32 10.08 10.52 12.06
C GLN A 32 9.79 9.81 10.74
N ILE A 33 9.06 10.42 9.79
CA ILE A 33 8.77 9.81 8.46
C ILE A 33 10.05 9.29 7.80
N SER A 34 11.09 10.12 7.75
CA SER A 34 12.38 9.74 7.14
C SER A 34 13.08 8.64 7.93
N PHE A 35 12.95 8.63 9.25
CA PHE A 35 13.55 7.62 10.11
C PHE A 35 12.87 6.25 9.92
N VAL A 36 11.54 6.21 9.92
CA VAL A 36 10.75 5.00 9.64
C VAL A 36 11.09 4.43 8.25
N LYS A 37 11.14 5.30 7.23
CA LYS A 37 11.53 4.90 5.87
C LYS A 37 12.94 4.32 5.85
N PHE A 38 13.90 4.99 6.50
CA PHE A 38 15.28 4.52 6.58
C PHE A 38 15.38 3.14 7.22
N ILE A 39 14.73 2.91 8.37
CA ILE A 39 14.77 1.62 9.06
C ILE A 39 14.17 0.51 8.19
N LEU A 40 12.99 0.73 7.61
CA LEU A 40 12.31 -0.32 6.84
C LEU A 40 13.00 -0.62 5.50
N GLU A 41 13.49 0.40 4.80
CA GLU A 41 14.15 0.23 3.50
C GLU A 41 15.62 -0.21 3.63
N ALA A 42 16.20 -0.12 4.83
CA ALA A 42 17.49 -0.74 5.12
C ALA A 42 17.43 -2.28 5.16
N TYR A 43 16.24 -2.86 5.36
CA TYR A 43 16.04 -4.30 5.21
C TYR A 43 15.74 -4.65 3.74
N ASP A 44 16.70 -5.30 3.09
CA ASP A 44 16.58 -5.73 1.70
C ASP A 44 15.30 -6.53 1.45
N ASN A 45 14.53 -6.10 0.45
CA ASN A 45 13.31 -6.75 -0.02
C ASN A 45 12.21 -6.97 1.05
N VAL A 46 12.22 -6.24 2.17
CA VAL A 46 11.20 -6.38 3.23
C VAL A 46 9.98 -5.52 2.98
N ALA A 47 10.17 -4.23 2.73
CA ALA A 47 9.07 -3.31 2.50
C ALA A 47 9.53 -2.05 1.76
N VAL A 48 8.57 -1.40 1.09
CA VAL A 48 8.75 -0.06 0.51
C VAL A 48 7.84 0.92 1.25
N VAL A 49 8.37 2.09 1.62
CA VAL A 49 7.62 3.12 2.33
C VAL A 49 7.34 4.31 1.41
N SER A 50 6.05 4.63 1.25
CA SER A 50 5.56 5.77 0.48
C SER A 50 4.84 6.74 1.39
N THR A 51 5.21 8.01 1.36
CA THR A 51 4.45 9.06 2.07
C THR A 51 3.22 9.41 1.24
N LEU A 52 2.03 9.12 1.77
CA LEU A 52 0.76 9.46 1.10
C LEU A 52 0.42 10.93 1.31
N ASP A 53 0.63 11.44 2.52
CA ASP A 53 0.42 12.85 2.84
C ASP A 53 1.42 13.32 3.91
N PRO A 54 2.36 14.22 3.57
CA PRO A 54 3.33 14.74 4.52
C PRO A 54 2.72 15.72 5.54
N THR A 55 1.54 16.27 5.28
CA THR A 55 0.84 17.22 6.16
C THR A 55 0.19 16.48 7.33
N THR A 56 -0.54 15.40 7.02
CA THR A 56 -1.14 14.52 8.04
C THR A 56 -0.20 13.42 8.52
N ALA A 57 1.04 13.41 8.00
CA ALA A 57 2.07 12.42 8.28
C ALA A 57 1.58 10.97 8.07
N LEU A 58 0.84 10.77 6.98
CA LEU A 58 0.31 9.50 6.56
C LEU A 58 1.31 8.79 5.65
N VAL A 59 1.74 7.59 6.04
CA VAL A 59 2.64 6.74 5.28
C VAL A 59 1.98 5.41 4.95
N GLN A 60 2.27 4.90 3.76
CA GLN A 60 1.93 3.57 3.30
C GLN A 60 3.19 2.70 3.33
N ILE A 61 3.04 1.49 3.86
CA ILE A 61 4.07 0.45 3.83
C ILE A 61 3.55 -0.68 2.96
N THR A 62 4.25 -0.95 1.86
CA THR A 62 4.02 -2.11 0.99
C THR A 62 4.97 -3.20 1.41
N ILE A 63 4.44 -4.27 2.01
CA ILE A 63 5.20 -5.32 2.68
C ILE A 63 5.35 -6.51 1.74
N ALA A 64 6.56 -7.04 1.63
CA ALA A 64 6.82 -8.26 0.90
C ALA A 64 6.12 -9.47 1.55
N PRO A 65 5.65 -10.46 0.77
CA PRO A 65 5.00 -11.64 1.31
C PRO A 65 5.91 -12.38 2.29
N GLY A 66 5.38 -12.73 3.47
CA GLY A 66 6.14 -13.42 4.53
C GLY A 66 6.93 -12.49 5.45
N CYS A 67 6.95 -11.17 5.19
CA CYS A 67 7.63 -10.18 6.02
C CYS A 67 6.70 -9.41 6.97
N GLU A 68 5.41 -9.76 7.03
CA GLU A 68 4.37 -9.04 7.78
C GLU A 68 4.67 -8.99 9.26
N SER A 69 5.12 -10.12 9.82
CA SER A 69 5.45 -10.23 11.24
C SER A 69 6.67 -9.39 11.60
N LEU A 70 7.65 -9.30 10.70
CA LEU A 70 8.85 -8.47 10.88
C LEU A 70 8.45 -6.98 10.90
N VAL A 71 7.71 -6.53 9.89
CA VAL A 71 7.22 -5.15 9.82
C VAL A 71 6.33 -4.81 11.02
N THR A 72 5.45 -5.73 11.43
CA THR A 72 4.60 -5.53 12.61
C THR A 72 5.43 -5.34 13.88
N ARG A 73 6.49 -6.12 14.07
CA ARG A 73 7.40 -5.97 15.22
C ARG A 73 8.17 -4.65 15.18
N ILE A 74 8.74 -4.29 14.02
CA ILE A 74 9.48 -3.04 13.86
C ILE A 74 8.57 -1.85 14.17
N MET A 75 7.37 -1.81 13.58
CA MET A 75 6.40 -0.74 13.83
C MET A 75 5.89 -0.72 15.27
N GLY A 76 5.77 -1.89 15.91
CA GLY A 76 5.45 -2.00 17.33
C GLY A 76 6.52 -1.38 18.22
N SER A 77 7.79 -1.75 18.03
CA SER A 77 8.90 -1.16 18.80
C SER A 77 9.04 0.35 18.54
N LEU A 78 8.81 0.82 17.31
CA LEU A 78 8.83 2.25 17.02
C LEU A 78 7.69 3.01 17.71
N ALA A 79 6.55 2.36 17.97
CA ALA A 79 5.43 2.97 18.67
C ALA A 79 5.68 3.14 20.18
N ASP A 80 6.63 2.40 20.75
CA ASP A 80 7.03 2.57 22.16
C ASP A 80 7.82 3.88 22.38
N ASP A 81 8.62 4.29 21.39
CA ASP A 81 9.48 5.48 21.46
C ASP A 81 8.89 6.71 20.75
N PHE A 82 8.04 6.52 19.73
CA PHE A 82 7.52 7.59 18.89
C PHE A 82 6.01 7.47 18.65
N ALA A 83 5.36 8.59 18.34
CA ALA A 83 3.96 8.59 17.97
C ALA A 83 3.75 7.88 16.61
N VAL A 84 3.34 6.61 16.66
CA VAL A 84 3.03 5.77 15.50
C VAL A 84 1.70 5.06 15.76
N ALA A 85 0.76 5.20 14.84
CA ALA A 85 -0.56 4.57 14.93
C ALA A 85 -0.94 3.94 13.60
N ALA A 86 -1.36 2.68 13.62
CA ALA A 86 -1.99 2.06 12.47
C ALA A 86 -3.31 2.79 12.17
N VAL A 87 -3.56 3.02 10.87
CA VAL A 87 -4.80 3.63 10.42
C VAL A 87 -5.35 2.80 9.28
N ASP A 88 -6.67 2.78 9.16
CA ASP A 88 -7.28 2.22 7.97
C ASP A 88 -6.72 2.94 6.74
N PRO A 89 -6.35 2.20 5.69
CA PRO A 89 -5.93 2.83 4.46
C PRO A 89 -7.04 3.80 4.04
N PRO A 90 -6.69 4.99 3.53
CA PRO A 90 -7.70 5.87 2.95
C PRO A 90 -8.44 5.01 1.94
N ILE A 91 -9.74 4.82 2.19
CA ILE A 91 -10.57 3.92 1.41
C ILE A 91 -10.33 4.34 -0.04
N SER A 92 -9.75 3.47 -0.86
CA SER A 92 -9.90 3.59 -2.31
C SER A 92 -11.37 3.30 -2.58
N THR A 93 -12.26 4.21 -2.18
CA THR A 93 -13.59 4.32 -2.76
C THR A 93 -13.31 4.32 -4.25
N GLY A 94 -13.83 3.33 -4.97
CA GLY A 94 -13.42 2.95 -6.33
C GLY A 94 -13.60 4.03 -7.40
N LEU A 95 -12.97 5.18 -7.25
CA LEU A 95 -13.00 6.32 -8.18
C LEU A 95 -11.98 6.17 -9.33
N TRP A 96 -11.44 4.96 -9.49
CA TRP A 96 -10.72 4.49 -10.68
C TRP A 96 -11.48 3.37 -11.41
N MET A 97 -12.56 2.83 -10.82
CA MET A 97 -13.36 1.76 -11.44
C MET A 97 -14.58 2.26 -12.21
N ASN A 98 -14.82 3.57 -12.28
CA ASN A 98 -15.78 4.13 -13.23
C ASN A 98 -14.98 4.79 -14.37
N PRO A 99 -14.94 4.22 -15.60
CA PRO A 99 -14.57 5.05 -16.74
C PRO A 99 -15.47 6.29 -16.72
N PRO A 100 -14.99 7.47 -17.16
CA PRO A 100 -15.90 8.56 -17.43
C PRO A 100 -17.00 7.97 -18.32
N ALA A 101 -18.26 8.05 -17.87
CA ALA A 101 -19.37 7.69 -18.74
C ALA A 101 -19.13 8.45 -20.03
N LEU A 102 -18.85 7.72 -21.11
CA LEU A 102 -18.79 8.31 -22.44
C LEU A 102 -20.09 9.12 -22.56
N PRO A 103 -20.04 10.37 -23.03
CA PRO A 103 -21.26 11.14 -23.20
C PRO A 103 -22.21 10.27 -24.03
N GLU A 104 -23.37 9.94 -23.46
CA GLU A 104 -24.45 9.24 -24.15
C GLU A 104 -24.61 9.91 -25.51
N GLU A 105 -24.15 9.26 -26.57
CA GLU A 105 -24.26 9.82 -27.91
C GLU A 105 -25.74 9.92 -28.19
N GLY A 106 -26.24 11.15 -28.12
CA GLY A 106 -27.63 11.49 -28.29
C GLY A 106 -28.14 10.86 -29.57
N SER A 107 -28.95 9.82 -29.41
CA SER A 107 -29.85 9.31 -30.42
C SER A 107 -30.76 10.46 -30.85
N THR A 108 -30.31 11.20 -31.85
CA THR A 108 -31.09 12.23 -32.52
C THR A 108 -31.93 11.51 -33.55
N GLY A 109 -33.02 10.90 -33.08
CA GLY A 109 -34.12 10.53 -33.94
C GLY A 109 -34.91 11.79 -34.28
N HIS A 110 -34.78 12.26 -35.51
CA HIS A 110 -35.79 13.08 -36.17
C HIS A 110 -35.95 12.59 -37.61
#